data_AF-A0AAJ6XT32-F1
#
_entry.id   AF-A0AAJ6XT32-F1
#
_cell.length_a   1.000
_cell.length_b   1.000
_cell.length_c   1.000
_cell.angle_alpha   90.00
_cell.angle_beta   90.00
_cell.angle_gamma   90.00
#
_symmetry.space_group_name_H-M   'P 1'
#
loop_
_entity.id
_entity.type
_entity.pdbx_description
1 polymer ?
#
loop_
_entity_poly.entity_id
_entity_poly.type
_entity_poly.pdbx_seq_one_letter_code
_entity_poly.pdbx_strand_id
1 'polypeptide(L)'
;MSKTISKQNFITHSESQMGFNILKPSPLPSTKTLLYTKPTFPKLASVLQSIPNSFTKTRFKFSSPKPTARSISAAGFAVSIYQTKRQFCGGGVIAMAAPGSVQKSEEEWRAVLSPEQFRILRQKDTEHPGTGEYDKLFEEGVYKCAGCGTPLYRSTTKFNSGCGWPAFYEGLPGAINRTPDPDGRRIEITCTACGGHLGHVFKGEGFPTPTNERHCVNSISLKFAPADSSV
;
A
#
# COMPACT_ATOMS: atom_id res chain seq x y z
N MET A 1 -9.63 70.59 -7.14
CA MET A 1 -8.67 71.68 -7.37
C MET A 1 -7.51 71.42 -6.42
N SER A 2 -6.26 71.17 -6.78
CA SER A 2 -5.57 71.17 -8.07
C SER A 2 -4.32 70.29 -7.96
N LYS A 3 -3.93 69.73 -9.10
CA LYS A 3 -2.67 69.03 -9.38
C LYS A 3 -1.45 69.89 -9.02
N THR A 4 -0.37 69.27 -8.52
CA THR A 4 1.01 69.64 -8.92
C THR A 4 1.92 68.41 -8.96
N ILE A 5 2.58 68.26 -10.11
CA ILE A 5 3.59 67.28 -10.52
C ILE A 5 4.97 67.96 -10.42
N SER A 6 6.02 67.26 -9.99
CA SER A 6 7.42 67.51 -10.41
C SER A 6 8.31 66.30 -10.04
N LYS A 7 8.69 65.46 -11.02
CA LYS A 7 10.04 65.34 -11.65
C LYS A 7 11.15 64.85 -10.69
N GLN A 8 11.58 63.59 -10.83
CA GLN A 8 12.68 63.07 -11.69
C GLN A 8 14.11 63.38 -11.17
N ASN A 9 14.80 62.32 -10.74
CA ASN A 9 16.26 62.13 -10.70
C ASN A 9 16.46 60.60 -10.89
N PHE A 10 16.77 60.06 -12.07
CA PHE A 10 18.10 59.97 -12.70
C PHE A 10 19.22 59.67 -11.69
N ILE A 11 19.46 58.38 -11.43
CA ILE A 11 20.76 57.87 -11.03
C ILE A 11 21.09 56.68 -11.92
N THR A 12 22.32 56.74 -12.40
CA THR A 12 22.97 56.03 -13.50
C THR A 12 23.45 54.62 -13.13
N HIS A 13 23.38 53.75 -14.13
CA HIS A 13 24.21 52.58 -14.42
C HIS A 13 25.29 52.15 -13.40
N SER A 14 25.20 50.88 -12.98
CA SER A 14 26.38 50.04 -12.76
C SER A 14 26.04 48.59 -13.14
N GLU A 15 26.21 48.28 -14.43
CA GLU A 15 26.25 46.91 -14.95
C GLU A 15 27.52 46.24 -14.41
N SER A 16 27.39 45.33 -13.44
CA SER A 16 28.47 44.42 -13.09
C SER A 16 28.35 43.18 -13.96
N GLN A 17 29.07 43.22 -15.09
CA GLN A 17 29.39 42.06 -15.89
C GLN A 17 30.15 41.04 -15.02
N MET A 18 29.55 39.87 -14.79
CA MET A 18 30.28 38.69 -14.32
C MET A 18 30.18 37.64 -15.42
N GLY A 19 31.35 37.28 -15.93
CA GLY A 19 31.55 36.63 -17.22
C GLY A 19 30.90 35.26 -17.34
N PHE A 20 30.25 35.07 -18.49
CA PHE A 20 29.97 33.76 -19.06
C PHE A 20 31.30 33.11 -19.47
N ASN A 21 31.76 32.13 -18.70
CA ASN A 21 32.82 31.23 -19.12
C ASN A 21 32.26 30.28 -20.19
N ILE A 22 32.50 30.64 -21.45
CA ILE A 22 32.32 29.79 -22.63
C ILE A 22 33.41 28.70 -22.58
N LEU A 23 33.08 27.55 -22.00
CA LEU A 23 33.87 26.34 -22.18
C LEU A 23 33.56 25.75 -23.55
N LYS A 24 34.60 25.74 -24.39
CA LYS A 24 34.65 25.15 -25.73
C LYS A 24 34.18 23.67 -25.70
N PRO A 25 33.39 23.23 -26.69
CA PRO A 25 33.14 21.81 -26.89
C PRO A 25 34.41 21.11 -27.40
N SER A 26 34.87 20.12 -26.64
CA SER A 26 35.95 19.21 -27.02
C SER A 26 35.49 18.26 -28.14
N PRO A 27 36.39 17.85 -29.06
CA PRO A 27 36.04 17.02 -30.20
C PRO A 27 35.71 15.57 -29.80
N LEU A 28 34.63 15.05 -30.39
CA LEU A 28 34.17 13.66 -30.35
C LEU A 28 35.28 12.68 -30.75
N PRO A 29 35.54 11.61 -29.97
CA PRO A 29 36.24 10.45 -30.47
C PRO A 29 35.29 9.45 -31.14
N SER A 30 35.57 9.25 -32.43
CA SER A 30 35.35 8.08 -33.29
C SER A 30 34.59 6.88 -32.71
N THR A 31 33.47 6.59 -33.38
CA THR A 31 32.88 5.27 -33.65
C THR A 31 33.80 4.07 -33.42
N LYS A 32 33.39 3.18 -32.51
CA LYS A 32 33.74 1.75 -32.57
C LYS A 32 32.46 0.93 -32.71
N THR A 33 32.28 0.42 -33.92
CA THR A 33 31.36 -0.65 -34.31
C THR A 33 31.60 -1.87 -33.42
N LEU A 34 30.71 -2.12 -32.45
CA LEU A 34 30.63 -3.41 -31.78
C LEU A 34 29.66 -4.30 -32.55
N LEU A 35 30.23 -5.33 -33.16
CA LEU A 35 29.53 -6.37 -33.89
C LEU A 35 28.57 -7.12 -32.96
N TYR A 36 27.29 -7.04 -33.30
CA TYR A 36 26.22 -7.86 -32.77
C TYR A 36 26.45 -9.34 -33.16
N THR A 37 27.04 -10.12 -32.25
CA THR A 37 27.10 -11.57 -32.38
C THR A 37 25.78 -12.17 -31.90
N LYS A 38 25.00 -12.71 -32.85
CA LYS A 38 23.78 -13.48 -32.61
C LYS A 38 24.07 -14.66 -31.66
N PRO A 39 23.27 -14.91 -30.62
CA PRO A 39 23.36 -16.16 -29.88
C PRO A 39 22.83 -17.32 -30.73
N THR A 40 23.71 -18.28 -31.01
CA THR A 40 23.42 -19.54 -31.68
C THR A 40 22.64 -20.44 -30.73
N PHE A 41 21.37 -20.69 -31.01
CA PHE A 41 20.54 -21.67 -30.29
C PHE A 41 20.96 -23.09 -30.69
N PRO A 42 21.34 -23.98 -29.75
CA PRO A 42 21.45 -25.40 -30.06
C PRO A 42 20.05 -26.00 -30.19
N LYS A 43 19.81 -26.61 -31.35
CA LYS A 43 18.61 -27.36 -31.72
C LYS A 43 18.79 -28.79 -31.18
N LEU A 44 18.12 -29.14 -30.08
CA LEU A 44 17.93 -30.52 -29.63
C LEU A 44 16.44 -30.68 -29.28
N ALA A 45 15.67 -31.19 -30.24
CA ALA A 45 15.42 -32.62 -30.44
C ALA A 45 14.44 -33.16 -29.38
N SER A 46 13.23 -33.38 -29.87
CA SER A 46 12.08 -34.03 -29.26
C SER A 46 12.42 -35.24 -28.39
N VAL A 47 12.01 -35.20 -27.13
CA VAL A 47 11.72 -36.38 -26.32
C VAL A 47 10.27 -36.27 -25.87
N LEU A 48 9.38 -36.76 -26.72
CA LEU A 48 8.02 -37.12 -26.35
C LEU A 48 8.11 -38.38 -25.48
N GLN A 49 8.03 -38.21 -24.17
CA GLN A 49 7.71 -39.31 -23.27
C GLN A 49 6.28 -39.14 -22.79
N SER A 50 5.46 -40.06 -23.28
CA SER A 50 4.08 -40.35 -22.95
C SER A 50 3.87 -40.45 -21.43
N ILE A 51 3.08 -39.53 -20.88
CA ILE A 51 2.49 -39.68 -19.54
C ILE A 51 1.11 -40.32 -19.73
N PRO A 52 0.83 -41.50 -19.15
CA PRO A 52 -0.48 -42.12 -19.23
C PRO A 52 -1.50 -41.37 -18.35
N ASN A 53 -2.61 -40.98 -18.98
CA ASN A 53 -3.84 -40.57 -18.32
C ASN A 53 -4.36 -41.72 -17.44
N SER A 54 -4.24 -41.60 -16.12
CA SER A 54 -5.01 -42.40 -15.16
C SER A 54 -6.01 -41.51 -14.45
N PHE A 55 -7.16 -41.34 -15.10
CA PHE A 55 -8.40 -40.92 -14.46
C PHE A 55 -8.87 -42.05 -13.52
N THR A 56 -8.47 -42.01 -12.26
CA THR A 56 -9.16 -42.76 -11.22
C THR A 56 -10.14 -41.85 -10.50
N LYS A 57 -11.38 -41.95 -10.98
CA LYS A 57 -12.61 -41.42 -10.37
C LYS A 57 -12.79 -42.02 -8.98
N THR A 58 -12.16 -41.43 -7.96
CA THR A 58 -12.45 -41.74 -6.56
C THR A 58 -13.78 -41.11 -6.18
N ARG A 59 -14.82 -41.94 -6.27
CA ARG A 59 -16.19 -41.67 -5.86
C ARG A 59 -16.22 -41.54 -4.33
N PHE A 60 -16.01 -40.34 -3.79
CA PHE A 60 -16.30 -40.06 -2.39
C PHE A 60 -17.81 -40.25 -2.15
N LYS A 61 -18.17 -41.31 -1.42
CA LYS A 61 -19.52 -41.49 -0.88
C LYS A 61 -19.71 -40.48 0.24
N PHE A 62 -20.37 -39.37 -0.07
CA PHE A 62 -20.87 -38.43 0.92
C PHE A 62 -22.04 -39.10 1.65
N SER A 63 -21.78 -39.61 2.85
CA SER A 63 -22.82 -40.14 3.75
C SER A 63 -23.38 -38.97 4.55
N SER A 64 -24.56 -38.50 4.17
CA SER A 64 -25.32 -37.48 4.91
C SER A 64 -25.72 -38.01 6.30
N PRO A 65 -25.39 -37.32 7.41
CA PRO A 65 -26.00 -37.63 8.70
C PRO A 65 -27.47 -37.15 8.73
N LYS A 66 -28.37 -38.05 9.15
CA LYS A 66 -29.80 -37.79 9.35
C LYS A 66 -30.01 -36.78 10.50
N PRO A 67 -31.00 -35.88 10.41
CA PRO A 67 -31.39 -35.03 11.53
C PRO A 67 -32.19 -35.85 12.55
N THR A 68 -31.66 -35.99 13.76
CA THR A 68 -32.42 -36.52 14.91
C THR A 68 -33.22 -35.38 15.54
N ALA A 69 -34.51 -35.35 15.23
CA ALA A 69 -35.49 -34.58 15.97
C ALA A 69 -35.62 -35.15 17.39
N ARG A 70 -35.41 -34.31 18.42
CA ARG A 70 -35.94 -34.55 19.76
C ARG A 70 -37.02 -33.51 20.01
N SER A 71 -38.26 -33.98 20.07
CA SER A 71 -39.37 -33.30 20.75
C SER A 71 -39.32 -33.62 22.25
N ILE A 72 -40.34 -33.16 22.98
CA ILE A 72 -40.61 -33.19 24.44
C ILE A 72 -40.18 -31.87 25.11
N SER A 73 -41.00 -31.14 25.85
CA SER A 73 -42.46 -31.06 26.02
C SER A 73 -42.75 -29.73 26.70
N ALA A 74 -43.91 -29.16 26.42
CA ALA A 74 -44.45 -28.04 27.17
C ALA A 74 -44.94 -28.52 28.55
N ALA A 75 -44.40 -27.94 29.61
CA ALA A 75 -45.00 -27.81 30.93
C ALA A 75 -44.31 -26.56 31.52
N GLY A 76 -44.99 -25.46 31.76
CA GLY A 76 -45.93 -25.32 32.86
C GLY A 76 -45.42 -24.11 33.66
N PHE A 77 -46.29 -23.12 33.80
CA PHE A 77 -46.01 -21.81 34.36
C PHE A 77 -45.43 -21.86 35.78
N ALA A 78 -44.38 -21.08 36.03
CA ALA A 78 -44.12 -20.49 37.34
C ALA A 78 -43.56 -19.07 37.12
N VAL A 79 -44.46 -18.09 37.21
CA VAL A 79 -44.11 -16.67 37.29
C VAL A 79 -43.44 -16.46 38.64
N SER A 80 -42.12 -16.33 38.64
CA SER A 80 -41.33 -15.93 39.81
C SER A 80 -40.90 -14.49 39.60
N ILE A 81 -41.65 -13.57 40.19
CA ILE A 81 -41.34 -12.14 40.24
C ILE A 81 -40.21 -11.97 41.27
N TYR A 82 -38.97 -12.10 40.84
CA TYR A 82 -37.82 -11.57 41.58
C TYR A 82 -37.27 -10.35 40.86
N GLN A 83 -37.78 -9.23 41.33
CA GLN A 83 -37.22 -7.90 41.16
C GLN A 83 -35.83 -7.89 41.82
N THR A 84 -34.74 -7.74 41.06
CA THR A 84 -33.55 -7.00 41.53
C THR A 84 -32.63 -6.58 40.38
N LYS A 85 -32.42 -5.26 40.34
CA LYS A 85 -31.28 -4.51 39.80
C LYS A 85 -30.89 -4.76 38.34
N ARG A 86 -31.40 -3.84 37.50
CA ARG A 86 -30.66 -3.29 36.36
C ARG A 86 -29.25 -2.89 36.82
N GLN A 87 -28.25 -3.70 36.49
CA GLN A 87 -26.85 -3.32 36.53
C GLN A 87 -26.47 -2.82 35.13
N PHE A 88 -26.74 -1.54 34.89
CA PHE A 88 -26.15 -0.82 33.76
C PHE A 88 -24.78 -0.36 34.25
N CYS A 89 -23.69 -0.97 33.77
CA CYS A 89 -22.32 -0.43 33.83
C CYS A 89 -21.43 -1.33 32.97
N GLY A 90 -21.38 -1.01 31.69
CA GLY A 90 -20.44 -1.54 30.72
C GLY A 90 -20.35 -0.54 29.59
N GLY A 91 -20.06 0.71 29.94
CA GLY A 91 -19.81 1.77 28.98
C GLY A 91 -18.63 1.34 28.11
N GLY A 92 -18.94 0.84 26.92
CA GLY A 92 -17.97 0.78 25.84
C GLY A 92 -17.44 2.19 25.67
N VAL A 93 -16.17 2.39 25.99
CA VAL A 93 -15.44 3.57 25.57
C VAL A 93 -15.38 3.52 24.04
N ILE A 94 -16.41 4.06 23.38
CA ILE A 94 -16.29 4.38 21.97
C ILE A 94 -15.35 5.58 21.95
N ALA A 95 -14.06 5.29 21.76
CA ALA A 95 -13.07 6.30 21.43
C ALA A 95 -13.65 7.12 20.28
N MET A 96 -13.87 8.41 20.52
CA MET A 96 -14.39 9.32 19.51
C MET A 96 -13.36 9.40 18.39
N ALA A 97 -13.60 8.65 17.31
CA ALA A 97 -12.71 8.58 16.19
C ALA A 97 -12.63 9.95 15.50
N ALA A 98 -11.44 10.34 15.08
CA ALA A 98 -11.20 11.60 14.38
C ALA A 98 -12.11 11.72 13.15
N PRO A 99 -12.64 12.92 12.84
CA PRO A 99 -13.50 13.13 11.69
C PRO A 99 -12.75 12.74 10.40
N GLY A 100 -13.24 11.70 9.73
CA GLY A 100 -12.59 11.10 8.55
C GLY A 100 -12.26 9.61 8.66
N SER A 101 -12.48 8.98 9.83
CA SER A 101 -12.27 7.53 9.96
C SER A 101 -13.39 6.72 9.29
N VAL A 102 -13.04 5.79 8.40
CA VAL A 102 -13.98 4.83 7.79
C VAL A 102 -14.24 3.71 8.78
N GLN A 103 -15.40 3.75 9.42
CA GLN A 103 -15.87 2.71 10.34
C GLN A 103 -16.72 1.70 9.57
N LYS A 104 -16.27 0.46 9.50
CA LYS A 104 -16.97 -0.69 8.90
C LYS A 104 -16.71 -1.94 9.74
N SER A 105 -17.67 -2.85 9.80
CA SER A 105 -17.49 -4.14 10.47
C SER A 105 -16.57 -5.07 9.66
N GLU A 106 -16.06 -6.13 10.28
CA GLU A 106 -15.21 -7.11 9.57
C GLU A 106 -16.00 -7.83 8.45
N GLU A 107 -17.29 -8.06 8.65
CA GLU A 107 -18.17 -8.67 7.66
C GLU A 107 -18.36 -7.76 6.44
N GLU A 108 -18.52 -6.45 6.66
CA GLU A 108 -18.60 -5.47 5.59
C GLU A 108 -17.29 -5.38 4.82
N TRP A 109 -16.15 -5.39 5.52
CA TRP A 109 -14.84 -5.44 4.87
C TRP A 109 -14.66 -6.71 4.05
N ARG A 110 -15.09 -7.86 4.55
CA ARG A 110 -15.02 -9.14 3.82
C ARG A 110 -15.89 -9.14 2.56
N ALA A 111 -16.96 -8.35 2.53
CA ALA A 111 -17.81 -8.19 1.35
C ALA A 111 -17.24 -7.20 0.31
N VAL A 112 -16.48 -6.20 0.74
CA VAL A 112 -15.93 -5.15 -0.14
C VAL A 112 -14.53 -5.48 -0.67
N LEU A 113 -13.70 -6.14 0.15
CA LEU A 113 -12.31 -6.45 -0.18
C LEU A 113 -12.18 -7.82 -0.85
N SER A 114 -11.14 -7.98 -1.68
CA SER A 114 -10.75 -9.31 -2.11
C SER A 114 -10.24 -10.14 -0.90
N PRO A 115 -10.27 -11.48 -0.98
CA PRO A 115 -9.76 -12.33 0.11
C PRO A 115 -8.32 -12.01 0.50
N GLU A 116 -7.46 -11.68 -0.47
CA GLU A 116 -6.07 -11.33 -0.24
C GLU A 116 -5.93 -9.95 0.41
N GLN A 117 -6.70 -8.96 -0.05
CA GLN A 117 -6.74 -7.63 0.56
C GLN A 117 -7.24 -7.70 2.00
N PHE A 118 -8.27 -8.50 2.27
CA PHE A 118 -8.79 -8.69 3.62
C PHE A 118 -7.73 -9.31 4.54
N ARG A 119 -7.05 -10.35 4.07
CA ARG A 119 -5.97 -11.02 4.81
C ARG A 119 -4.84 -10.06 5.19
N ILE A 120 -4.41 -9.20 4.26
CA ILE A 120 -3.34 -8.24 4.54
C ILE A 120 -3.85 -7.05 5.37
N LEU A 121 -4.89 -6.34 4.91
CA LEU A 121 -5.36 -5.10 5.55
C LEU A 121 -5.98 -5.33 6.93
N ARG A 122 -6.67 -6.45 7.17
CA ARG A 122 -7.41 -6.72 8.42
C ARG A 122 -6.74 -7.77 9.29
N GLN A 123 -6.18 -8.82 8.68
CA GLN A 123 -5.51 -9.90 9.46
C GLN A 123 -4.00 -9.66 9.64
N LYS A 124 -3.48 -8.51 9.18
CA LYS A 124 -2.07 -8.10 9.31
C LYS A 124 -1.08 -9.11 8.71
N ASP A 125 -1.51 -9.82 7.67
CA ASP A 125 -0.64 -10.72 6.93
C ASP A 125 0.30 -9.93 6.00
N THR A 126 1.32 -10.59 5.47
CA THR A 126 2.30 -10.01 4.55
C THR A 126 2.31 -10.79 3.24
N GLU A 127 2.31 -10.09 2.10
CA GLU A 127 2.44 -10.71 0.79
C GLU A 127 3.83 -11.32 0.58
N HIS A 128 3.96 -12.29 -0.31
CA HIS A 128 5.27 -12.87 -0.61
C HIS A 128 6.18 -11.83 -1.29
N PRO A 129 7.50 -11.85 -1.01
CA PRO A 129 8.43 -10.92 -1.63
C PRO A 129 8.47 -11.12 -3.15
N GLY A 130 8.46 -10.02 -3.90
CA GLY A 130 8.58 -9.97 -5.35
C GLY A 130 7.32 -10.36 -6.12
N THR A 131 6.21 -10.65 -5.45
CA THR A 131 4.93 -10.96 -6.11
C THR A 131 4.03 -9.74 -6.31
N GLY A 132 4.31 -8.64 -5.62
CA GLY A 132 3.51 -7.42 -5.67
C GLY A 132 3.60 -6.68 -7.01
N GLU A 133 2.45 -6.27 -7.54
CA GLU A 133 2.32 -5.49 -8.78
C GLU A 133 3.12 -4.18 -8.75
N TYR A 134 3.16 -3.52 -7.58
CA TYR A 134 3.72 -2.18 -7.43
C TYR A 134 5.19 -2.16 -6.97
N ASP A 135 5.82 -3.32 -6.77
CA ASP A 135 7.23 -3.38 -6.33
C ASP A 135 8.13 -2.69 -7.36
N LYS A 136 7.96 -3.04 -8.64
CA LYS A 136 8.76 -2.53 -9.76
C LYS A 136 8.08 -1.40 -10.55
N LEU A 137 6.94 -0.90 -10.08
CA LEU A 137 6.25 0.23 -10.70
C LEU A 137 6.84 1.55 -10.21
N PHE A 138 7.32 2.40 -11.13
CA PHE A 138 7.87 3.73 -10.81
C PHE A 138 7.22 4.85 -11.64
N GLU A 139 5.99 4.60 -12.10
CA GLU A 139 5.20 5.60 -12.83
C GLU A 139 4.77 6.74 -11.91
N GLU A 140 4.58 7.93 -12.49
CA GLU A 140 4.14 9.11 -11.74
C GLU A 140 2.66 9.02 -11.35
N GLY A 141 2.37 9.21 -10.07
CA GLY A 141 1.02 9.07 -9.55
C GLY A 141 0.94 9.03 -8.02
N VAL A 142 -0.22 8.61 -7.54
CA VAL A 142 -0.54 8.54 -6.11
C VAL A 142 -0.98 7.12 -5.75
N TYR A 143 -0.35 6.55 -4.73
CA TYR A 143 -0.77 5.29 -4.14
C TYR A 143 -1.80 5.54 -3.06
N LYS A 144 -2.98 4.95 -3.23
CA LYS A 144 -4.12 5.05 -2.33
C LYS A 144 -4.27 3.75 -1.54
N CYS A 145 -4.87 3.83 -0.36
CA CYS A 145 -5.24 2.64 0.42
C CYS A 145 -6.24 1.80 -0.39
N ALA A 146 -5.96 0.51 -0.57
CA ALA A 146 -6.87 -0.40 -1.26
C ALA A 146 -8.23 -0.53 -0.54
N GLY A 147 -8.27 -0.33 0.78
CA GLY A 147 -9.50 -0.45 1.56
C GLY A 147 -10.40 0.78 1.51
N CYS A 148 -9.88 1.96 1.85
CA CYS A 148 -10.68 3.19 1.95
C CYS A 148 -10.47 4.19 0.82
N GLY A 149 -9.47 3.99 -0.04
CA GLY A 149 -9.15 4.92 -1.13
C GLY A 149 -8.41 6.20 -0.70
N THR A 150 -8.11 6.37 0.60
CA THR A 150 -7.33 7.51 1.10
C THR A 150 -5.93 7.53 0.47
N PRO A 151 -5.44 8.67 -0.03
CA PRO A 151 -4.09 8.76 -0.59
C PRO A 151 -3.04 8.57 0.52
N LEU A 152 -2.07 7.69 0.30
CA LEU A 152 -1.05 7.29 1.28
C LEU A 152 0.35 7.75 0.88
N TYR A 153 0.74 7.55 -0.39
CA TYR A 153 2.09 7.82 -0.87
C TYR A 153 2.07 8.49 -2.24
N ARG A 154 3.12 9.25 -2.55
CA ARG A 154 3.38 9.79 -3.88
C ARG A 154 4.45 8.95 -4.57
N SER A 155 4.39 8.84 -5.90
CA SER A 155 5.46 8.25 -6.72
C SER A 155 6.84 8.86 -6.41
N THR A 156 6.89 10.17 -6.18
CA THR A 156 8.11 10.93 -5.86
C THR A 156 8.82 10.46 -4.58
N THR A 157 8.10 9.79 -3.67
CA THR A 157 8.68 9.25 -2.44
C THR A 157 9.05 7.77 -2.55
N LYS A 158 8.72 7.13 -3.68
CA LYS A 158 9.05 5.74 -3.95
C LYS A 158 10.52 5.61 -4.35
N PHE A 159 11.18 4.57 -3.88
CA PHE A 159 12.55 4.24 -4.27
C PHE A 159 12.76 2.74 -4.33
N ASN A 160 13.83 2.30 -5.00
CA ASN A 160 14.21 0.89 -5.02
C ASN A 160 15.06 0.55 -3.80
N SER A 161 14.50 -0.21 -2.86
CA SER A 161 15.21 -0.70 -1.68
C SER A 161 15.77 -2.11 -1.83
N GLY A 162 15.37 -2.85 -2.86
CA GLY A 162 15.71 -4.27 -3.03
C GLY A 162 15.05 -5.22 -2.03
N CYS A 163 14.09 -4.78 -1.23
CA CYS A 163 13.46 -5.63 -0.21
C CYS A 163 12.43 -6.63 -0.76
N GLY A 164 11.95 -6.46 -2.00
CA GLY A 164 10.92 -7.29 -2.62
C GLY A 164 9.49 -6.79 -2.40
N TRP A 165 9.33 -5.62 -1.78
CA TRP A 165 8.05 -4.93 -1.64
C TRP A 165 8.21 -3.45 -2.05
N PRO A 166 7.11 -2.79 -2.46
CA PRO A 166 7.08 -1.35 -2.64
C PRO A 166 7.68 -0.61 -1.44
N ALA A 167 8.68 0.24 -1.72
CA ALA A 167 9.38 1.01 -0.70
C ALA A 167 9.24 2.52 -0.91
N PHE A 168 8.91 3.22 0.17
CA PHE A 168 8.78 4.68 0.19
C PHE A 168 9.59 5.27 1.34
N TYR A 169 10.11 6.49 1.20
CA TYR A 169 10.83 7.15 2.29
C TYR A 169 9.94 8.08 3.13
N GLU A 170 8.78 8.45 2.59
CA GLU A 170 7.83 9.35 3.23
C GLU A 170 6.42 9.09 2.71
N GLY A 171 5.44 9.12 3.62
CA GLY A 171 4.02 9.09 3.27
C GLY A 171 3.39 10.48 3.38
N LEU A 172 2.18 10.61 2.86
CA LEU A 172 1.44 11.86 2.93
C LEU A 172 1.16 12.25 4.40
N PRO A 173 1.19 13.56 4.72
CA PRO A 173 1.05 14.03 6.08
C PRO A 173 -0.31 13.61 6.65
N GLY A 174 -0.30 12.94 7.82
CA GLY A 174 -1.50 12.48 8.51
C GLY A 174 -2.18 11.24 7.90
N ALA A 175 -1.62 10.63 6.86
CA ALA A 175 -2.24 9.47 6.20
C ALA A 175 -1.88 8.12 6.85
N ILE A 176 -0.79 8.06 7.61
CA ILE A 176 -0.22 6.84 8.17
C ILE A 176 -0.04 6.97 9.68
N ASN A 177 -0.57 5.98 10.40
CA ASN A 177 -0.30 5.77 11.82
C ASN A 177 0.89 4.83 11.99
N ARG A 178 1.73 5.13 12.98
CA ARG A 178 2.93 4.37 13.32
C ARG A 178 2.74 3.76 14.71
N THR A 179 2.76 2.43 14.80
CA THR A 179 2.58 1.70 16.05
C THR A 179 3.77 0.75 16.23
N PRO A 180 4.54 0.83 17.32
CA PRO A 180 5.57 -0.16 17.60
C PRO A 180 4.96 -1.56 17.72
N ASP A 181 5.60 -2.54 17.07
CA ASP A 181 5.23 -3.95 17.25
C ASP A 181 5.48 -4.37 18.71
N PRO A 182 4.78 -5.40 19.21
CA PRO A 182 5.00 -5.94 20.56
C PRO A 182 6.43 -6.41 20.81
N ASP A 183 7.18 -6.76 19.75
CA ASP A 183 8.58 -7.16 19.83
C ASP A 183 9.55 -5.98 20.02
N GLY A 184 9.07 -4.75 19.82
CA GLY A 184 9.84 -3.51 19.91
C GLY A 184 10.88 -3.32 18.81
N ARG A 185 10.94 -4.21 17.81
CA ARG A 185 11.97 -4.17 16.75
C ARG A 185 11.49 -3.48 15.49
N ARG A 186 10.19 -3.56 15.21
CA ARG A 186 9.57 -3.00 14.02
C ARG A 186 8.50 -2.00 14.41
N ILE A 187 8.19 -1.09 13.49
CA ILE A 187 7.10 -0.14 13.65
C ILE A 187 6.09 -0.46 12.55
N GLU A 188 4.94 -0.98 12.94
CA GLU A 188 3.79 -1.20 12.06
C GLU A 188 3.29 0.14 11.52
N ILE A 189 2.99 0.17 10.22
CA ILE A 189 2.31 1.28 9.57
C ILE A 189 0.90 0.86 9.18
N THR A 190 -0.07 1.66 9.62
CA THR A 190 -1.50 1.46 9.32
C THR A 190 -2.09 2.71 8.69
N CYS A 191 -3.14 2.55 7.87
CA CYS A 191 -3.87 3.68 7.31
C CYS A 191 -4.62 4.41 8.42
N THR A 192 -4.43 5.72 8.55
CA THR A 192 -5.11 6.53 9.58
C THR A 192 -6.63 6.57 9.40
N ALA A 193 -7.12 6.47 8.16
CA ALA A 193 -8.55 6.54 7.87
C ALA A 193 -9.31 5.25 8.21
N CYS A 194 -8.83 4.06 7.82
CA CYS A 194 -9.56 2.80 8.04
C CYS A 194 -8.89 1.83 9.04
N GLY A 195 -7.69 2.16 9.53
CA GLY A 195 -6.89 1.27 10.37
C GLY A 195 -6.31 0.05 9.65
N GLY A 196 -6.37 0.01 8.31
CA GLY A 196 -5.86 -1.11 7.52
C GLY A 196 -4.34 -1.23 7.61
N HIS A 197 -3.84 -2.45 7.81
CA HIS A 197 -2.41 -2.76 7.83
C HIS A 197 -1.77 -2.56 6.46
N LEU A 198 -0.67 -1.80 6.44
CA LEU A 198 0.08 -1.50 5.22
C LEU A 198 1.40 -2.26 5.17
N GLY A 199 2.10 -2.36 6.30
CA GLY A 199 3.41 -3.00 6.40
C GLY A 199 4.20 -2.46 7.59
N HIS A 200 5.49 -2.22 7.41
CA HIS A 200 6.38 -1.73 8.47
C HIS A 200 7.29 -0.59 7.99
N VAL A 201 7.70 0.28 8.91
CA VAL A 201 8.73 1.29 8.68
C VAL A 201 10.00 0.95 9.45
N PHE A 202 11.13 1.09 8.76
CA PHE A 202 12.48 0.94 9.29
C PHE A 202 13.21 2.27 9.18
N LYS A 203 14.08 2.58 10.15
CA LYS A 203 14.82 3.84 10.19
C LYS A 203 16.32 3.56 10.31
N GLY A 204 17.14 4.43 9.75
CA GLY A 204 18.59 4.38 9.95
C GLY A 204 19.31 3.29 9.13
N GLU A 205 18.71 2.85 8.02
CA GLU A 205 19.30 1.80 7.16
C GLU A 205 20.37 2.34 6.19
N GLY A 206 20.52 3.67 6.11
CA GLY A 206 21.56 4.31 5.30
C GLY A 206 21.17 4.51 3.83
N PHE A 207 19.88 4.56 3.52
CA PHE A 207 19.42 4.87 2.17
C PHE A 207 19.70 6.35 1.82
N PRO A 208 20.00 6.67 0.55
CA PRO A 208 20.21 8.05 0.09
C PRO A 208 18.87 8.80 -0.06
N THR A 209 18.04 8.77 0.98
CA THR A 209 16.73 9.42 1.04
C THR A 209 16.74 10.53 2.09
N PRO A 210 15.95 11.60 1.94
CA PRO A 210 15.97 12.74 2.87
C PRO A 210 15.68 12.36 4.33
N THR A 211 14.81 11.37 4.53
CA THR A 211 14.36 10.93 5.85
C THR A 211 15.19 9.78 6.42
N ASN A 212 15.96 9.07 5.58
CA ASN A 212 16.61 7.80 5.92
C ASN A 212 15.63 6.79 6.57
N GLU A 213 14.37 6.84 6.15
CA GLU A 213 13.32 5.88 6.52
C GLU A 213 12.98 5.02 5.30
N ARG A 214 12.61 3.76 5.56
CA ARG A 214 12.08 2.83 4.57
C ARG A 214 10.74 2.31 5.04
N HIS A 215 9.68 2.80 4.42
CA HIS A 215 8.35 2.23 4.52
C HIS A 215 8.27 1.04 3.58
N CYS A 216 8.29 -0.18 4.13
CA CYS A 216 8.12 -1.44 3.42
C CYS A 216 6.62 -1.78 3.39
N VAL A 217 5.97 -1.62 2.24
CA VAL A 217 4.51 -1.65 2.13
C VAL A 217 4.06 -2.80 1.24
N ASN A 218 3.04 -3.55 1.66
CA ASN A 218 2.43 -4.58 0.82
C ASN A 218 1.75 -3.93 -0.41
N SER A 219 2.08 -4.40 -1.60
CA SER A 219 1.46 -3.97 -2.85
C SER A 219 -0.06 -4.17 -2.84
N ILE A 220 -0.55 -5.30 -2.31
CA ILE A 220 -1.99 -5.60 -2.23
C ILE A 220 -2.74 -4.60 -1.33
N SER A 221 -2.04 -3.94 -0.39
CA SER A 221 -2.64 -2.90 0.46
C SER A 221 -2.81 -1.55 -0.24
N LEU A 222 -2.27 -1.41 -1.45
CA LEU A 222 -2.24 -0.18 -2.24
C LEU A 222 -3.11 -0.31 -3.50
N LYS A 223 -3.49 0.85 -4.04
CA LYS A 223 -4.06 1.01 -5.38
C LYS A 223 -3.41 2.22 -6.03
N PHE A 224 -2.84 2.04 -7.21
CA PHE A 224 -2.16 3.11 -7.93
C PHE A 224 -3.16 3.95 -8.74
N ALA A 225 -3.00 5.28 -8.69
CA ALA A 225 -3.71 6.24 -9.52
C ALA A 225 -2.68 7.08 -10.32
N PRO A 226 -2.56 6.86 -11.65
CA PRO A 226 -1.62 7.61 -12.50
C PRO A 226 -1.93 9.11 -12.51
N ALA A 227 -0.90 9.96 -12.56
CA ALA A 227 -1.06 11.42 -12.58
C ALA A 227 -1.82 11.93 -13.82
N ASP A 228 -1.64 11.28 -14.97
CA ASP A 228 -2.20 11.71 -16.27
C ASP A 228 -3.61 11.17 -16.54
N SER A 229 -4.26 10.54 -15.55
CA SER A 229 -5.60 9.95 -15.69
C SER A 229 -6.75 10.95 -15.45
N SER A 230 -6.58 12.21 -15.90
CA SER A 230 -7.69 13.15 -16.05
C SER A 230 -8.46 12.83 -17.33
N VAL A 231 -9.41 11.91 -17.22
CA VAL A 231 -10.49 11.68 -18.20
C VAL A 231 -11.70 12.52 -17.81
#